data_AF-A0A524IT95-F1
#
_entry.id   AF-A0A524IT95-F1
#
_cell.length_a   1.000
_cell.length_b   1.000
_cell.length_c   1.000
_cell.angle_alpha   90.00
_cell.angle_beta   90.00
_cell.angle_gamma   90.00
#
_symmetry.space_group_name_H-M   'P 1'
#
loop_
_entity.id
_entity.type
_entity.pdbx_description
1 polymer ?
#
loop_
_entity_poly.entity_id
_entity_poly.type
_entity_poly.pdbx_seq_one_letter_code
_entity_poly.pdbx_strand_id
1 'polypeptide(L)'
;MKMSRALSVLPFIALLAGCAGVSFEPPAVKWLSLLPSDSGIIIKARVRAVEPVLGSLFQAFSLSDKDAGEIIRRTRDIYLGIIESEEAMPDFSIILVGDFPQAAAALFTPAKGWKKNRSYWTHDETGIQIALPEAAGRTSPHARALFVSRGHIEEMLKAFGSPGTAERAGLPTEAEKEFDVSDLVVYMPHPGKSGIAGSGVNLNQFPIKNIWFTLERTVEGGTDRYLVSGVFTLDTADRAGKFISLLKLLLLGIIKKENLDAIDSLKNDTFIRAEDEYVRLSGLRLEVSDLAKLMTAVTAP
;
A
#
# COMPACT_ATOMS: atom_id res chain seq x y z
N MET A 1 -70.05 -24.42 -8.86
CA MET A 1 -68.61 -24.69 -9.08
C MET A 1 -67.96 -23.45 -9.65
N LYS A 2 -67.15 -22.75 -8.87
CA LYS A 2 -66.40 -21.55 -9.28
C LYS A 2 -64.95 -21.96 -9.55
N MET A 3 -64.57 -22.03 -10.81
CA MET A 3 -63.19 -21.95 -11.28
C MET A 3 -63.01 -20.55 -11.86
N SER A 4 -62.00 -19.80 -11.45
CA SER A 4 -61.26 -18.85 -12.31
C SER A 4 -60.28 -17.98 -11.52
N ARG A 5 -59.03 -17.96 -12.00
CA ARG A 5 -57.99 -16.90 -11.89
C ARG A 5 -57.25 -16.72 -10.56
N ALA A 6 -56.22 -17.53 -10.38
CA ALA A 6 -54.93 -17.05 -9.87
C ALA A 6 -54.00 -16.90 -11.09
N LEU A 7 -54.05 -15.72 -11.73
CA LEU A 7 -53.29 -15.40 -12.92
C LEU A 7 -51.86 -15.02 -12.50
N SER A 8 -50.91 -15.87 -12.88
CA SER A 8 -49.54 -15.58 -13.31
C SER A 8 -49.08 -14.11 -13.21
N VAL A 9 -48.32 -13.76 -12.16
CA VAL A 9 -47.48 -12.55 -12.11
C VAL A 9 -46.02 -12.88 -11.75
N LEU A 10 -45.68 -14.15 -11.50
CA LEU A 10 -44.38 -14.51 -10.90
C LEU A 10 -43.15 -14.71 -11.83
N PRO A 11 -43.21 -14.79 -13.18
CA PRO A 11 -41.98 -15.03 -13.96
C PRO A 11 -41.25 -13.75 -14.40
N PHE A 12 -41.81 -12.54 -14.21
CA PHE A 12 -41.17 -11.30 -14.70
C PHE A 12 -40.13 -10.70 -13.74
N ILE A 13 -40.11 -11.09 -12.47
CA ILE A 13 -39.15 -10.58 -11.47
C ILE A 13 -37.79 -11.29 -11.59
N ALA A 14 -37.73 -12.50 -12.16
CA ALA A 14 -36.48 -13.26 -12.32
C ALA A 14 -35.59 -12.75 -13.48
N LEU A 15 -36.12 -11.98 -14.43
CA LEU A 15 -35.36 -11.39 -15.55
C LEU A 15 -34.77 -10.00 -15.26
N LEU A 16 -35.14 -9.38 -14.12
CA LEU A 16 -34.56 -8.12 -13.62
C LEU A 16 -33.44 -8.34 -12.58
N ALA A 17 -33.15 -9.59 -12.21
CA ALA A 17 -31.82 -10.00 -11.75
C ALA A 17 -30.94 -10.18 -13.00
N GLY A 18 -30.82 -9.19 -13.88
CA GLY A 18 -29.96 -8.06 -13.53
C GLY A 18 -28.56 -8.62 -13.48
N CYS A 19 -27.90 -8.68 -14.65
CA CYS A 19 -26.46 -8.78 -14.76
C CYS A 19 -25.87 -7.66 -13.89
N ALA A 20 -25.63 -7.94 -12.62
CA ALA A 20 -24.67 -7.19 -11.84
C ALA A 20 -23.37 -7.40 -12.58
N GLY A 21 -23.05 -6.48 -13.49
CA GLY A 21 -21.75 -6.43 -14.13
C GLY A 21 -20.76 -6.39 -13.00
N VAL A 22 -20.13 -7.54 -12.72
CA VAL A 22 -19.06 -7.65 -11.76
C VAL A 22 -18.06 -6.60 -12.23
N SER A 23 -17.93 -5.52 -11.44
CA SER A 23 -16.94 -4.50 -11.72
C SER A 23 -15.61 -5.22 -11.73
N PHE A 24 -15.06 -5.46 -12.92
CA PHE A 24 -13.78 -6.13 -13.05
C PHE A 24 -12.74 -5.15 -12.52
N GLU A 25 -12.37 -5.36 -11.27
CA GLU A 25 -11.32 -4.60 -10.63
C GLU A 25 -9.98 -5.08 -11.20
N PRO A 26 -9.10 -4.17 -11.62
CA PRO A 26 -7.76 -4.55 -11.99
C PRO A 26 -7.09 -5.25 -10.80
N PRO A 27 -6.38 -6.38 -10.99
CA PRO A 27 -5.57 -6.98 -9.93
C PRO A 27 -4.52 -5.98 -9.42
N ALA A 28 -4.09 -6.13 -8.17
CA ALA A 28 -3.20 -5.18 -7.51
C ALA A 28 -1.91 -4.92 -8.31
N VAL A 29 -1.41 -5.95 -8.98
CA VAL A 29 -0.20 -5.90 -9.83
C VAL A 29 -0.27 -4.85 -10.93
N LYS A 30 -1.46 -4.62 -11.50
CA LYS A 30 -1.64 -3.58 -12.53
C LYS A 30 -1.49 -2.16 -11.98
N TRP A 31 -1.73 -1.96 -10.69
CA TRP A 31 -1.48 -0.68 -10.04
C TRP A 31 -0.02 -0.55 -9.61
N LEU A 32 0.57 -1.64 -9.11
CA LEU A 32 1.99 -1.71 -8.77
C LEU A 32 2.91 -1.45 -9.97
N SER A 33 2.50 -1.85 -11.17
CA SER A 33 3.26 -1.60 -12.41
C SER A 33 3.29 -0.13 -12.84
N LEU A 34 2.48 0.73 -12.20
CA LEU A 34 2.47 2.18 -12.48
C LEU A 34 3.40 2.97 -11.55
N LEU A 35 3.83 2.36 -10.44
CA LEU A 35 4.84 2.94 -9.57
C LEU A 35 6.22 2.86 -10.23
N PRO A 36 7.13 3.81 -9.99
CA PRO A 36 8.47 3.80 -10.55
C PRO A 36 9.19 2.47 -10.35
N SER A 37 9.95 2.05 -11.36
CA SER A 37 10.60 0.73 -11.37
C SER A 37 11.73 0.58 -10.34
N ASP A 38 12.29 1.70 -9.88
CA ASP A 38 13.41 1.81 -8.96
C ASP A 38 12.99 2.03 -7.50
N SER A 39 11.69 1.94 -7.16
CA SER A 39 11.24 2.08 -5.76
C SER A 39 11.87 1.01 -4.87
N GLY A 40 12.62 1.46 -3.86
CA GLY A 40 13.29 0.62 -2.85
C GLY A 40 12.34 0.06 -1.79
N ILE A 41 11.22 0.74 -1.56
CA ILE A 41 10.11 0.27 -0.71
C ILE A 41 8.80 0.43 -1.48
N ILE A 42 7.97 -0.61 -1.46
CA ILE A 42 6.66 -0.64 -2.10
C ILE A 42 5.63 -1.02 -1.04
N ILE A 43 4.59 -0.23 -0.89
CA ILE A 43 3.54 -0.44 0.09
C ILE A 43 2.20 -0.50 -0.62
N LYS A 44 1.36 -1.46 -0.25
CA LYS A 44 -0.07 -1.46 -0.60
C LYS A 44 -0.89 -1.51 0.66
N ALA A 45 -1.89 -0.66 0.78
CA ALA A 45 -2.77 -0.61 1.94
C ALA A 45 -4.24 -0.50 1.52
N ARG A 46 -5.11 -1.32 2.09
CA ARG A 46 -6.57 -1.12 2.03
C ARG A 46 -6.94 -0.05 3.05
N VAL A 47 -7.50 1.07 2.58
CA VAL A 47 -7.79 2.24 3.42
C VAL A 47 -8.62 1.88 4.64
N ARG A 48 -9.65 1.04 4.49
CA ARG A 48 -10.52 0.62 5.62
C ARG A 48 -9.78 -0.13 6.72
N ALA A 49 -8.69 -0.81 6.37
CA ALA A 49 -7.90 -1.54 7.35
C ALA A 49 -6.93 -0.60 8.07
N VAL A 50 -6.34 0.37 7.38
CA VAL A 50 -5.29 1.24 7.91
C VAL A 50 -5.74 2.67 8.24
N GLU A 51 -7.02 3.01 8.10
CA GLU A 51 -7.57 4.36 8.33
C GLU A 51 -7.05 5.03 9.61
N PRO A 52 -6.97 4.34 10.77
CA PRO A 52 -6.47 4.96 12.01
C PRO A 52 -5.02 5.44 11.93
N VAL A 53 -4.21 4.89 11.03
CA VAL A 53 -2.79 5.23 10.85
C VAL A 53 -2.52 6.06 9.59
N LEU A 54 -3.54 6.30 8.74
CA LEU A 54 -3.36 7.12 7.53
C LEU A 54 -3.24 8.61 7.82
N GLY A 55 -3.85 9.10 8.90
CA GLY A 55 -3.87 10.53 9.23
C GLY A 55 -2.46 11.15 9.30
N SER A 56 -1.50 10.44 9.87
CA SER A 56 -0.10 10.89 9.96
C SER A 56 0.61 10.90 8.60
N LEU A 57 0.28 9.97 7.69
CA LEU A 57 0.86 9.93 6.34
C LEU A 57 0.39 11.11 5.49
N PHE A 58 -0.87 11.51 5.58
CA PHE A 58 -1.41 12.58 4.73
C PHE A 58 -1.03 14.01 5.18
N GLN A 59 -0.67 14.20 6.46
CA GLN A 59 -0.14 15.48 6.94
C GLN A 59 1.15 15.89 6.22
N ALA A 60 1.93 14.92 5.73
CA ALA A 60 3.15 15.17 4.96
C ALA A 60 2.89 15.82 3.58
N PHE A 61 1.65 15.80 3.05
CA PHE A 61 1.33 16.35 1.73
C PHE A 61 0.83 17.80 1.74
N SER A 62 0.91 18.49 2.88
CA SER A 62 0.43 19.87 3.05
C SER A 62 -1.04 20.10 2.63
N LEU A 63 -1.85 19.04 2.65
CA LEU A 63 -3.30 19.13 2.45
C LEU A 63 -3.96 19.53 3.77
N SER A 64 -5.02 20.33 3.69
CA SER A 64 -5.86 20.59 4.87
C SER A 64 -6.51 19.30 5.36
N ASP A 65 -6.72 19.15 6.67
CA ASP A 65 -7.34 17.94 7.25
C ASP A 65 -8.67 17.57 6.58
N LYS A 66 -9.45 18.60 6.18
CA LYS A 66 -10.71 18.42 5.47
C LYS A 66 -10.51 17.85 4.07
N ASP A 67 -9.56 18.40 3.30
CA ASP A 67 -9.27 17.95 1.94
C ASP A 67 -8.65 16.53 1.97
N ALA A 68 -7.75 16.26 2.91
CA ALA A 68 -7.18 14.93 3.14
C ALA A 68 -8.25 13.90 3.52
N GLY A 69 -9.16 14.24 4.43
CA GLY A 69 -10.27 13.36 4.83
C GLY A 69 -11.21 13.02 3.67
N GLU A 70 -11.49 13.97 2.78
CA GLU A 70 -12.32 13.71 1.59
C GLU A 70 -11.64 12.75 0.61
N ILE A 71 -10.33 12.91 0.39
CA ILE A 71 -9.53 12.02 -0.45
C ILE A 71 -9.50 10.62 0.16
N ILE A 72 -9.19 10.49 1.45
CA ILE A 72 -9.15 9.19 2.16
C ILE A 72 -10.49 8.47 2.05
N ARG A 73 -11.62 9.17 2.30
CA ARG A 73 -12.96 8.60 2.24
C ARG A 73 -13.32 8.03 0.86
N ARG A 74 -12.76 8.61 -0.21
CA ARG A 74 -12.95 8.16 -1.61
C ARG A 74 -11.96 7.10 -2.03
N THR A 75 -10.91 6.91 -1.25
CA THR A 75 -9.83 5.97 -1.54
C THR A 75 -10.17 4.62 -0.92
N ARG A 76 -10.05 3.57 -1.71
CA ARG A 76 -10.20 2.19 -1.26
C ARG A 76 -8.84 1.54 -1.02
N ASP A 77 -7.91 1.71 -1.96
CA ASP A 77 -6.56 1.16 -1.89
C ASP A 77 -5.53 2.26 -2.12
N ILE A 78 -4.40 2.15 -1.44
CA ILE A 78 -3.23 3.01 -1.60
C ILE A 78 -2.08 2.14 -2.06
N TYR A 79 -1.37 2.57 -3.09
CA TYR A 79 -0.10 1.99 -3.51
C TYR A 79 0.95 3.10 -3.39
N LEU A 80 2.05 2.84 -2.70
CA LEU A 80 3.13 3.79 -2.46
C LEU A 80 4.46 3.14 -2.89
N GLY A 81 5.24 3.85 -3.68
CA GLY A 81 6.64 3.56 -3.96
C GLY A 81 7.51 4.66 -3.36
N ILE A 82 8.51 4.29 -2.57
CA ILE A 82 9.52 5.19 -2.03
C ILE A 82 10.81 4.92 -2.79
N ILE A 83 11.38 5.98 -3.37
CA ILE A 83 12.69 5.94 -4.02
C ILE A 83 13.66 6.59 -3.05
N GLU A 84 14.74 5.89 -2.78
CA GLU A 84 15.76 6.43 -1.91
C GLU A 84 16.56 7.48 -2.63
N SER A 85 16.69 8.62 -1.98
CA SER A 85 17.48 9.75 -2.44
C SER A 85 18.44 10.14 -1.34
N GLU A 86 19.61 10.66 -1.71
CA GLU A 86 20.53 11.31 -0.78
C GLU A 86 20.01 12.68 -0.31
N GLU A 87 18.89 13.15 -0.89
CA GLU A 87 18.23 14.38 -0.49
C GLU A 87 17.50 14.26 0.87
N ALA A 88 17.35 15.40 1.55
CA ALA A 88 16.71 15.49 2.87
C ALA A 88 15.22 15.11 2.89
N MET A 89 14.58 14.88 1.74
CA MET A 89 13.24 14.30 1.67
C MET A 89 13.23 13.23 0.58
N PRO A 90 12.75 12.00 0.88
CA PRO A 90 12.72 10.94 -0.11
C PRO A 90 11.75 11.26 -1.25
N ASP A 91 12.10 10.83 -2.45
CA ASP A 91 11.17 10.83 -3.58
C ASP A 91 10.12 9.74 -3.37
N PHE A 92 8.89 10.04 -3.74
CA PHE A 92 7.79 9.10 -3.58
C PHE A 92 6.78 9.18 -4.72
N SER A 93 6.04 8.10 -4.88
CA SER A 93 4.93 7.97 -5.82
C SER A 93 3.79 7.22 -5.17
N ILE A 94 2.59 7.77 -5.22
CA ILE A 94 1.39 7.25 -4.58
C ILE A 94 0.27 7.17 -5.60
N ILE A 95 -0.43 6.05 -5.58
CA ILE A 95 -1.64 5.81 -6.34
C ILE A 95 -2.75 5.55 -5.33
N LEU A 96 -3.71 6.47 -5.27
CA LEU A 96 -4.93 6.30 -4.51
C LEU A 96 -5.98 5.74 -5.48
N VAL A 97 -6.41 4.50 -5.28
CA VAL A 97 -7.44 3.85 -6.11
C VAL A 97 -8.79 3.99 -5.42
N GLY A 98 -9.78 4.49 -6.15
CA GLY A 98 -11.04 4.90 -5.56
C GLY A 98 -12.00 5.54 -6.54
N ASP A 99 -12.88 6.39 -6.02
CA ASP A 99 -13.87 7.12 -6.80
C ASP A 99 -13.71 8.64 -6.67
N PHE A 100 -13.00 9.22 -7.65
CA PHE A 100 -12.64 10.64 -7.65
C PHE A 100 -13.40 11.39 -8.75
N PRO A 101 -14.42 12.20 -8.42
CA PRO A 101 -15.11 12.99 -9.43
C PRO A 101 -14.13 13.99 -10.06
N GLN A 102 -14.28 14.30 -11.35
CA GLN A 102 -13.42 15.29 -12.03
C GLN A 102 -13.49 16.67 -11.36
N ALA A 103 -14.61 16.98 -10.71
CA ALA A 103 -14.76 18.17 -9.88
C ALA A 103 -13.75 18.24 -8.71
N ALA A 104 -13.16 17.11 -8.28
CA ALA A 104 -12.09 17.10 -7.28
C ALA A 104 -10.83 17.86 -7.77
N ALA A 105 -10.65 18.03 -9.09
CA ALA A 105 -9.59 18.89 -9.63
C ALA A 105 -9.72 20.36 -9.16
N ALA A 106 -10.92 20.80 -8.74
CA ALA A 106 -11.14 22.13 -8.17
C ALA A 106 -10.44 22.33 -6.81
N LEU A 107 -9.91 21.27 -6.19
CA LEU A 107 -9.09 21.39 -4.98
C LEU A 107 -7.69 21.96 -5.28
N PHE A 108 -7.21 21.85 -6.52
CA PHE A 108 -5.84 22.21 -6.92
C PHE A 108 -5.81 23.56 -7.65
N THR A 109 -5.96 24.64 -6.89
CA THR A 109 -6.05 26.01 -7.42
C THR A 109 -4.76 26.82 -7.18
N PRO A 110 -4.49 27.86 -8.02
CA PRO A 110 -3.37 28.77 -7.79
C PRO A 110 -3.41 29.48 -6.43
N ALA A 111 -4.60 29.78 -5.89
CA ALA A 111 -4.76 30.38 -4.57
C ALA A 111 -4.29 29.47 -3.43
N LYS A 112 -4.22 28.15 -3.67
CA LYS A 112 -3.69 27.14 -2.75
C LYS A 112 -2.27 26.70 -3.13
N GLY A 113 -1.53 27.49 -3.93
CA GLY A 113 -0.15 27.19 -4.33
C GLY A 113 0.01 26.16 -5.46
N TRP A 114 -1.07 25.79 -6.16
CA TRP A 114 -1.01 24.79 -7.24
C TRP A 114 -0.90 25.42 -8.62
N LYS A 115 0.06 24.93 -9.41
CA LYS A 115 0.27 25.28 -10.81
C LYS A 115 -0.08 24.10 -11.71
N LYS A 116 -0.95 24.31 -12.70
CA LYS A 116 -1.33 23.27 -13.67
C LYS A 116 -0.27 23.12 -14.77
N ASN A 117 0.21 21.89 -14.97
CA ASN A 117 1.17 21.48 -16.00
C ASN A 117 0.52 20.43 -16.90
N ARG A 118 -0.01 20.83 -18.07
CA ARG A 118 -0.67 19.96 -19.07
C ARG A 118 -1.71 18.99 -18.48
N SER A 119 -1.27 17.84 -17.97
CA SER A 119 -2.05 16.71 -17.43
C SER A 119 -2.02 16.56 -15.91
N TYR A 120 -1.25 17.37 -15.18
CA TYR A 120 -1.12 17.30 -13.71
C TYR A 120 -0.99 18.69 -13.09
N TRP A 121 -0.95 18.77 -11.75
CA TRP A 121 -0.70 19.99 -10.98
C TRP A 121 0.56 19.83 -10.15
N THR A 122 1.28 20.91 -9.88
CA THR A 122 2.46 20.94 -9.01
C THR A 122 2.27 22.00 -7.94
N HIS A 123 2.57 21.68 -6.69
CA HIS A 123 2.55 22.62 -5.59
C HIS A 123 3.89 23.37 -5.52
N ASP A 124 3.84 24.70 -5.53
CA ASP A 124 5.02 25.54 -5.71
C ASP A 124 6.03 25.43 -4.54
N GLU A 125 5.56 25.23 -3.31
CA GLU A 125 6.43 25.17 -2.12
C GLU A 125 7.03 23.79 -1.87
N THR A 126 6.25 22.72 -2.12
CA THR A 126 6.63 21.36 -1.73
C THR A 126 7.13 20.52 -2.90
N GLY A 127 6.93 20.98 -4.13
CA GLY A 127 7.24 20.23 -5.35
C GLY A 127 6.31 19.02 -5.58
N ILE A 128 5.30 18.81 -4.72
CA ILE A 128 4.35 17.70 -4.85
C ILE A 128 3.54 17.87 -6.14
N GLN A 129 3.38 16.77 -6.87
CA GLN A 129 2.67 16.68 -8.12
C GLN A 129 1.43 15.82 -7.94
N ILE A 130 0.29 16.23 -8.48
CA ILE A 130 -0.97 15.48 -8.44
C ILE A 130 -1.57 15.35 -9.83
N ALA A 131 -2.09 14.16 -10.17
CA ALA A 131 -2.85 13.94 -11.40
C ALA A 131 -4.13 13.14 -11.15
N LEU A 132 -5.17 13.46 -11.92
CA LEU A 132 -6.42 12.70 -12.00
C LEU A 132 -6.49 12.06 -13.39
N PRO A 133 -5.81 10.91 -13.61
CA PRO A 133 -5.73 10.30 -14.93
C PRO A 133 -7.11 9.86 -15.43
N GLU A 134 -7.46 10.28 -16.65
CA GLU A 134 -8.63 9.78 -17.37
C GLU A 134 -8.27 8.52 -18.15
N ALA A 135 -9.07 7.47 -18.03
CA ALA A 135 -8.92 6.30 -18.89
C ALA A 135 -9.24 6.70 -20.33
N ALA A 136 -8.30 6.50 -21.25
CA ALA A 136 -8.45 6.85 -22.66
C ALA A 136 -9.77 6.29 -23.23
N GLY A 137 -10.57 7.17 -23.84
CA GLY A 137 -11.86 6.80 -24.46
C GLY A 137 -13.06 6.70 -23.51
N ARG A 138 -12.93 7.08 -22.23
CA ARG A 138 -14.06 7.15 -21.29
C ARG A 138 -14.30 8.58 -20.81
N THR A 139 -15.42 9.16 -21.23
CA THR A 139 -15.99 10.39 -20.65
C THR A 139 -16.68 10.08 -19.32
N SER A 140 -15.96 9.39 -18.42
CA SER A 140 -16.47 9.14 -17.07
C SER A 140 -16.36 10.45 -16.28
N PRO A 141 -17.41 10.89 -15.57
CA PRO A 141 -17.29 12.02 -14.65
C PRO A 141 -16.36 11.71 -13.46
N HIS A 142 -15.87 10.46 -13.35
CA HIS A 142 -15.08 9.95 -12.26
C HIS A 142 -13.77 9.31 -12.76
N ALA A 143 -12.65 9.78 -12.22
CA ALA A 143 -11.36 9.11 -12.28
C ALA A 143 -11.32 7.97 -11.25
N ARG A 144 -10.75 6.84 -11.66
CA ARG A 144 -10.61 5.65 -10.80
C ARG A 144 -9.39 5.68 -9.89
N ALA A 145 -8.50 6.63 -10.13
CA ALA A 145 -7.30 6.82 -9.36
C ALA A 145 -6.91 8.29 -9.28
N LEU A 146 -6.22 8.64 -8.20
CA LEU A 146 -5.50 9.89 -8.04
C LEU A 146 -4.02 9.55 -7.84
N PHE A 147 -3.16 10.14 -8.66
CA PHE A 147 -1.72 9.97 -8.54
C PHE A 147 -1.15 11.16 -7.77
N VAL A 148 -0.27 10.89 -6.81
CA VAL A 148 0.52 11.88 -6.09
C VAL A 148 1.98 11.48 -6.23
N SER A 149 2.88 12.40 -6.53
CA SER A 149 4.30 12.08 -6.64
C SER A 149 5.14 13.29 -6.32
N ARG A 150 6.39 13.06 -5.92
CA ARG A 150 7.45 14.06 -5.95
C ARG A 150 8.48 13.59 -6.96
N GLY A 151 8.47 14.18 -8.16
CA GLY A 151 9.47 13.95 -9.21
C GLY A 151 9.10 12.94 -10.31
N HIS A 152 8.12 12.06 -10.09
CA HIS A 152 7.89 10.89 -10.95
C HIS A 152 6.50 10.82 -11.59
N ILE A 153 5.69 11.89 -11.50
CA ILE A 153 4.31 11.88 -12.00
C ILE A 153 4.20 11.58 -13.50
N GLU A 154 5.16 12.04 -14.30
CA GLU A 154 5.14 11.83 -15.76
C GLU A 154 5.38 10.36 -16.12
N GLU A 155 6.27 9.67 -15.40
CA GLU A 155 6.50 8.23 -15.55
C GLU A 155 5.22 7.45 -15.23
N MET A 156 4.56 7.78 -14.11
CA MET A 156 3.30 7.15 -13.71
C MET A 156 2.20 7.35 -14.75
N LEU A 157 2.05 8.57 -15.29
CA LEU A 157 1.07 8.89 -16.32
C LEU A 157 1.36 8.17 -17.64
N LYS A 158 2.64 8.04 -18.02
CA LYS A 158 3.08 7.29 -19.20
C LYS A 158 2.76 5.80 -19.03
N ALA A 159 3.07 5.22 -17.86
CA ALA A 159 2.74 3.84 -17.53
C ALA A 159 1.22 3.60 -17.54
N PHE A 160 0.42 4.57 -17.10
CA PHE A 160 -1.03 4.46 -17.12
C PHE A 160 -1.62 4.51 -18.54
N GLY A 161 -1.06 5.36 -19.42
CA GLY A 161 -1.49 5.48 -20.80
C GLY A 161 -1.06 4.30 -21.70
N SER A 162 -0.05 3.55 -21.28
CA SER A 162 0.41 2.33 -21.95
C SER A 162 0.78 1.30 -20.89
N PRO A 163 -0.23 0.71 -20.21
CA PRO A 163 0.03 -0.29 -19.19
C PRO A 163 0.64 -1.48 -19.91
N GLY A 164 1.97 -1.62 -19.79
CA GLY A 164 2.64 -2.80 -20.30
C GLY A 164 2.02 -4.04 -19.66
N THR A 165 2.24 -5.21 -20.24
CA THR A 165 2.05 -6.50 -19.55
C THR A 165 3.07 -6.69 -18.43
N ALA A 166 3.62 -5.60 -17.89
CA ALA A 166 4.77 -5.56 -17.03
C ALA A 166 4.37 -6.13 -15.67
N GLU A 167 4.53 -7.43 -15.52
CA GLU A 167 4.99 -8.00 -14.25
C GLU A 167 6.07 -7.05 -13.71
N ARG A 168 5.88 -6.55 -12.49
CA ARG A 168 6.86 -5.68 -11.87
C ARG A 168 8.14 -6.50 -11.73
N ALA A 169 9.16 -6.18 -12.53
CA ALA A 169 10.38 -6.96 -12.62
C ALA A 169 10.95 -7.18 -11.21
N GLY A 170 11.10 -8.44 -10.81
CA GLY A 170 11.66 -8.81 -9.52
C GLY A 170 10.67 -8.91 -8.34
N LEU A 171 9.35 -8.83 -8.55
CA LEU A 171 8.37 -9.21 -7.52
C LEU A 171 8.17 -10.74 -7.53
N PRO A 172 8.47 -11.47 -6.43
CA PRO A 172 8.20 -12.90 -6.35
C PRO A 172 6.69 -13.20 -6.48
N THR A 173 6.34 -14.31 -7.13
CA THR A 173 4.94 -14.74 -7.31
C THR A 173 4.20 -14.92 -5.98
N GLU A 174 4.90 -15.33 -4.92
CA GLU A 174 4.33 -15.41 -3.58
C GLU A 174 3.97 -14.02 -3.04
N ALA A 175 4.86 -13.04 -3.20
CA ALA A 175 4.62 -11.67 -2.75
C ALA A 175 3.48 -11.01 -3.54
N GLU A 176 3.40 -11.26 -4.85
CA GLU A 176 2.31 -10.80 -5.72
C GLU A 176 0.93 -11.20 -5.17
N LYS A 177 0.75 -12.45 -4.74
CA LYS A 177 -0.53 -12.92 -4.19
C LYS A 177 -0.91 -12.18 -2.91
N GLU A 178 0.06 -11.84 -2.08
CA GLU A 178 -0.18 -11.10 -0.84
C GLU A 178 -0.76 -9.69 -1.12
N PHE A 179 -0.33 -9.03 -2.20
CA PHE A 179 -0.86 -7.72 -2.58
C PHE A 179 -2.37 -7.73 -2.86
N ASP A 180 -2.90 -8.85 -3.36
CA ASP A 180 -4.34 -8.99 -3.61
C ASP A 180 -5.13 -9.27 -2.32
N VAL A 181 -4.58 -10.09 -1.41
CA VAL A 181 -5.35 -10.63 -0.28
C VAL A 181 -5.15 -9.90 1.04
N SER A 182 -3.95 -9.38 1.33
CA SER A 182 -3.65 -8.75 2.62
C SER A 182 -4.19 -7.32 2.71
N ASP A 183 -4.39 -6.87 3.95
CA ASP A 183 -4.84 -5.51 4.24
C ASP A 183 -3.73 -4.49 4.04
N LEU A 184 -2.51 -4.81 4.48
CA LEU A 184 -1.32 -4.03 4.24
C LEU A 184 -0.18 -4.96 3.82
N VAL A 185 0.55 -4.58 2.78
CA VAL A 185 1.77 -5.26 2.32
C VAL A 185 2.87 -4.22 2.23
N VAL A 186 4.04 -4.54 2.79
CA VAL A 186 5.27 -3.77 2.62
C VAL A 186 6.28 -4.69 1.97
N TYR A 187 6.77 -4.33 0.78
CA TYR A 187 7.76 -5.08 0.01
C TYR A 187 9.01 -4.25 -0.20
N MET A 188 10.16 -4.85 0.06
CA MET A 188 11.48 -4.29 -0.16
C MET A 188 12.24 -5.20 -1.13
N PRO A 189 12.32 -4.84 -2.43
CA PRO A 189 13.02 -5.64 -3.42
C PRO A 189 14.52 -5.76 -3.13
N HIS A 190 15.14 -4.74 -2.52
CA HIS A 190 16.57 -4.68 -2.23
C HIS A 190 16.83 -4.07 -0.85
N PRO A 191 16.48 -4.77 0.24
CA PRO A 191 16.54 -4.22 1.61
C PRO A 191 17.95 -3.81 2.05
N GLY A 192 19.01 -4.33 1.40
CA GLY A 192 20.37 -3.86 1.65
C GLY A 192 20.55 -2.43 1.15
N LYS A 193 20.26 -2.20 -0.13
CA LYS A 193 20.32 -0.86 -0.72
C LYS A 193 19.38 0.09 0.00
N SER A 194 18.25 -0.47 0.44
CA SER A 194 17.23 0.27 1.15
C SER A 194 17.38 0.31 2.65
N GLY A 195 18.15 1.30 3.12
CA GLY A 195 18.29 1.55 4.53
C GLY A 195 16.91 1.86 5.11
N ILE A 196 16.46 1.11 6.11
CA ILE A 196 15.38 1.58 6.97
C ILE A 196 15.98 2.76 7.75
N ALA A 197 15.81 3.96 7.20
CA ALA A 197 16.24 5.21 7.81
C ALA A 197 15.82 5.21 9.27
N GLY A 198 16.74 5.61 10.15
CA GLY A 198 16.46 5.66 11.58
C GLY A 198 16.53 4.34 12.34
N SER A 199 16.48 3.14 11.73
CA SER A 199 16.48 1.86 12.50
C SER A 199 17.84 1.48 13.12
N GLY A 200 18.95 2.02 12.62
CA GLY A 200 20.31 1.69 13.09
C GLY A 200 20.76 0.26 12.75
N VAL A 201 19.92 -0.50 12.05
CA VAL A 201 20.23 -1.84 11.55
C VAL A 201 20.68 -1.68 10.09
N ASN A 202 21.96 -1.93 9.82
CA ASN A 202 22.46 -1.92 8.45
C ASN A 202 22.13 -3.24 7.77
N LEU A 203 21.02 -3.27 7.02
CA LEU A 203 20.56 -4.47 6.33
C LEU A 203 21.51 -4.95 5.21
N ASN A 204 22.41 -4.08 4.72
CA ASN A 204 23.45 -4.46 3.73
C ASN A 204 24.37 -5.58 4.20
N GLN A 205 24.50 -5.76 5.52
CA GLN A 205 25.39 -6.78 6.08
C GLN A 205 24.77 -8.18 6.07
N PHE A 206 23.47 -8.29 5.79
CA PHE A 206 22.78 -9.57 5.75
C PHE A 206 22.54 -10.02 4.30
N PRO A 207 22.63 -11.33 4.02
CA PRO A 207 22.48 -11.88 2.67
C PRO A 207 21.00 -12.00 2.27
N ILE A 208 20.25 -10.91 2.39
CA ILE A 208 18.80 -10.84 2.13
C ILE A 208 18.58 -10.28 0.72
N LYS A 209 17.98 -11.09 -0.14
CA LYS A 209 17.62 -10.71 -1.50
C LYS A 209 16.46 -9.73 -1.52
N ASN A 210 15.36 -10.09 -0.85
CA ASN A 210 14.15 -9.28 -0.73
C ASN A 210 13.40 -9.63 0.56
N ILE A 211 12.50 -8.73 0.97
CA ILE A 211 11.65 -8.91 2.15
C ILE A 211 10.23 -8.46 1.81
N TRP A 212 9.22 -9.17 2.28
CA TRP A 212 7.89 -8.59 2.41
C TRP A 212 7.28 -8.88 3.77
N PHE A 213 6.47 -7.94 4.24
CA PHE A 213 5.61 -8.09 5.39
C PHE A 213 4.17 -7.93 4.97
N THR A 214 3.30 -8.74 5.56
CA THR A 214 1.86 -8.64 5.42
C THR A 214 1.27 -8.38 6.79
N LEU A 215 0.28 -7.50 6.83
CA LEU A 215 -0.48 -7.22 8.03
C LEU A 215 -1.96 -7.44 7.72
N GLU A 216 -2.62 -8.15 8.62
CA GLU A 216 -4.06 -8.39 8.60
C GLU A 216 -4.67 -7.74 9.84
N ARG A 217 -5.71 -6.91 9.65
CA ARG A 217 -6.39 -6.29 10.78
C ARG A 217 -7.28 -7.32 11.46
N THR A 218 -7.14 -7.42 12.77
CA THR A 218 -7.93 -8.30 13.64
C THR A 218 -8.56 -7.47 14.74
N VAL A 219 -9.80 -7.80 15.12
CA VAL A 219 -10.48 -7.21 16.29
C VAL A 219 -10.56 -8.28 17.36
N GLU A 220 -9.76 -8.14 18.41
CA GLU A 220 -9.70 -9.12 19.49
C GLU A 220 -10.03 -8.41 20.82
N GLY A 221 -11.08 -8.88 21.50
CA GLY A 221 -11.50 -8.28 22.78
C GLY A 221 -11.95 -6.82 22.70
N GLY A 222 -12.31 -6.32 21.51
CA GLY A 222 -12.69 -4.91 21.28
C GLY A 222 -11.51 -3.98 20.98
N THR A 223 -10.28 -4.51 20.91
CA THR A 223 -9.08 -3.76 20.53
C THR A 223 -8.68 -4.10 19.10
N ASP A 224 -8.42 -3.08 18.29
CA ASP A 224 -7.84 -3.23 16.96
C ASP A 224 -6.37 -3.62 17.05
N ARG A 225 -6.02 -4.75 16.42
CA ARG A 225 -4.66 -5.27 16.33
C ARG A 225 -4.34 -5.67 14.91
N TYR A 226 -3.05 -5.77 14.62
CA TYR A 226 -2.55 -6.28 13.35
C TYR A 226 -1.76 -7.55 13.58
N LEU A 227 -2.12 -8.60 12.87
CA LEU A 227 -1.33 -9.80 12.78
C LEU A 227 -0.30 -9.63 11.67
N VAL A 228 0.97 -9.65 12.04
CA VAL A 228 2.10 -9.48 11.14
C VAL A 228 2.66 -10.83 10.74
N SER A 229 2.81 -11.03 9.44
CA SER A 229 3.64 -12.07 8.85
C SER A 229 4.74 -11.43 8.02
N GLY A 230 5.87 -12.10 7.92
CA GLY A 230 7.03 -11.61 7.18
C GLY A 230 7.74 -12.75 6.46
N VAL A 231 8.31 -12.46 5.31
CA VAL A 231 9.14 -13.40 4.56
C VAL A 231 10.41 -12.69 4.14
N PHE A 232 11.54 -13.35 4.43
CA PHE A 232 12.87 -12.92 4.07
C PHE A 232 13.44 -13.96 3.11
N THR A 233 13.79 -13.54 1.90
CA THR A 233 14.44 -14.42 0.93
C THR A 233 15.94 -14.24 1.03
N LEU A 234 16.69 -15.33 1.16
CA LEU A 234 18.14 -15.31 1.34
C LEU A 234 18.86 -15.93 0.13
N ASP A 235 20.19 -15.83 0.13
CA ASP A 235 20.99 -16.38 -0.96
C ASP A 235 21.02 -17.91 -0.99
N THR A 236 20.96 -18.56 0.18
CA THR A 236 21.08 -20.02 0.32
C THR A 236 20.29 -20.54 1.52
N ALA A 237 19.93 -21.82 1.49
CA ALA A 237 19.21 -22.47 2.60
C ALA A 237 20.03 -22.57 3.91
N ASP A 238 21.35 -22.76 3.82
CA ASP A 238 22.24 -22.76 5.00
C ASP A 238 22.21 -21.41 5.73
N ARG A 239 22.15 -20.30 4.97
CA ARG A 239 22.01 -18.95 5.54
C ARG A 239 20.66 -18.75 6.20
N ALA A 240 19.58 -19.34 5.67
CA ALA A 240 18.25 -19.28 6.27
C ALA A 240 18.19 -19.83 7.68
N GLY A 241 18.78 -21.01 7.92
CA GLY A 241 18.84 -21.58 9.27
C GLY A 241 19.58 -20.67 10.27
N LYS A 242 20.70 -20.07 9.85
CA LYS A 242 21.48 -19.14 10.70
C LYS A 242 20.76 -17.81 10.93
N PHE A 243 20.00 -17.34 9.95
CA PHE A 243 19.32 -16.04 10.01
C PHE A 243 18.17 -16.03 11.02
N ILE A 244 17.56 -17.17 11.36
CA ILE A 244 16.46 -17.25 12.34
C ILE A 244 16.81 -16.56 13.68
N SER A 245 17.99 -16.89 14.24
CA SER A 245 18.42 -16.32 15.53
C SER A 245 18.71 -14.84 15.43
N LEU A 246 19.30 -14.40 14.31
CA LEU A 246 19.56 -12.99 14.04
C LEU A 246 18.25 -12.22 13.92
N LEU A 247 17.27 -12.76 13.19
CA LEU A 247 15.98 -12.12 13.00
C LEU A 247 15.26 -11.86 14.33
N LYS A 248 15.28 -12.81 15.28
CA LYS A 248 14.72 -12.59 16.63
C LYS A 248 15.38 -11.42 17.35
N LEU A 249 16.71 -11.31 17.26
CA LEU A 249 17.45 -10.22 17.87
C LEU A 249 17.16 -8.87 17.20
N LEU A 250 17.05 -8.87 15.87
CA LEU A 250 16.68 -7.67 15.09
C LEU A 250 15.28 -7.18 15.47
N LEU A 251 14.29 -8.07 15.52
CA LEU A 251 12.92 -7.73 15.94
C LEU A 251 12.90 -7.20 17.38
N LEU A 252 13.62 -7.85 18.30
CA LEU A 252 13.72 -7.36 19.68
C LEU A 252 14.37 -5.96 19.75
N GLY A 253 15.39 -5.72 18.92
CA GLY A 253 16.05 -4.43 18.78
C GLY A 253 15.08 -3.34 18.31
N ILE A 254 14.33 -3.61 17.24
CA ILE A 254 13.31 -2.69 16.70
C ILE A 254 12.23 -2.42 17.74
N ILE A 255 11.67 -3.45 18.37
CA ILE A 255 10.63 -3.31 19.40
C ILE A 255 11.09 -2.42 20.54
N LYS A 256 12.32 -2.61 21.03
CA LYS A 256 12.86 -1.78 22.11
C LYS A 256 13.13 -0.35 21.67
N LYS A 257 13.68 -0.18 20.46
CA LYS A 257 14.08 1.12 19.94
C LYS A 257 12.86 2.01 19.68
N GLU A 258 11.85 1.46 19.03
CA GLU A 258 10.61 2.17 18.69
C GLU A 258 9.60 2.16 19.85
N ASN A 259 9.97 1.59 20.99
CA ASN A 259 9.14 1.47 22.19
C ASN A 259 7.75 0.87 21.87
N LEU A 260 7.76 -0.29 21.20
CA LEU A 260 6.56 -1.03 20.81
C LEU A 260 6.12 -1.96 21.94
N ASP A 261 4.81 -2.11 22.14
CA ASP A 261 4.24 -3.04 23.13
C ASP A 261 4.04 -4.45 22.53
N ALA A 262 5.12 -4.98 21.94
CA ALA A 262 5.09 -6.22 21.18
C ALA A 262 6.05 -7.29 21.74
N ILE A 263 6.70 -7.03 22.88
CA ILE A 263 7.70 -7.94 23.47
C ILE A 263 7.08 -9.29 23.82
N ASP A 264 5.91 -9.29 24.45
CA ASP A 264 5.24 -10.52 24.87
C ASP A 264 4.75 -11.33 23.67
N SER A 265 4.23 -10.67 22.64
CA SER A 265 3.85 -11.32 21.39
C SER A 265 5.07 -11.91 20.67
N LEU A 266 6.20 -11.20 20.63
CA LEU A 266 7.45 -11.71 20.06
C LEU A 266 7.94 -12.99 20.79
N LYS A 267 7.74 -13.07 22.11
CA LYS A 267 8.20 -14.22 22.90
C LYS A 267 7.26 -15.42 22.81
N ASN A 268 5.95 -15.19 22.88
CA ASN A 268 4.97 -16.25 23.14
C ASN A 268 4.22 -16.69 21.89
N ASP A 269 3.99 -15.79 20.94
CA ASP A 269 3.08 -16.01 19.81
C ASP A 269 3.78 -16.07 18.45
N THR A 270 5.01 -15.58 18.40
CA THR A 270 5.74 -15.41 17.15
C THR A 270 6.52 -16.66 16.78
N PHE A 271 6.20 -17.21 15.61
CA PHE A 271 6.88 -18.35 15.02
C PHE A 271 7.82 -17.89 13.90
N ILE A 272 9.07 -18.31 13.98
CA ILE A 272 10.09 -18.08 12.95
C ILE A 272 10.64 -19.42 12.50
N ARG A 273 10.59 -19.68 11.20
CA ARG A 273 11.07 -20.94 10.61
C ARG A 273 11.79 -20.67 9.29
N ALA A 274 12.75 -21.54 8.97
CA ALA A 274 13.38 -21.58 7.65
C ALA A 274 12.71 -22.65 6.79
N GLU A 275 12.48 -22.32 5.52
CA GLU A 275 11.96 -23.20 4.46
C GLU A 275 12.81 -22.94 3.23
N ASP A 276 13.76 -23.84 2.92
CA ASP A 276 14.75 -23.62 1.87
C ASP A 276 15.45 -22.26 2.02
N GLU A 277 15.36 -21.38 1.01
CA GLU A 277 15.95 -20.04 1.01
C GLU A 277 15.09 -18.98 1.73
N TYR A 278 13.93 -19.37 2.26
CA TYR A 278 13.00 -18.46 2.94
C TYR A 278 13.13 -18.55 4.45
N VAL A 279 13.07 -17.40 5.12
CA VAL A 279 12.79 -17.32 6.55
C VAL A 279 11.42 -16.67 6.72
N ARG A 280 10.48 -17.40 7.30
CA ARG A 280 9.11 -16.94 7.53
C ARG A 280 8.92 -16.58 8.99
N LEU A 281 8.31 -15.42 9.20
CA LEU A 281 7.83 -14.87 10.46
C LEU A 281 6.30 -14.91 10.41
N SER A 282 5.66 -15.34 11.49
CA SER A 282 4.20 -15.28 11.63
C SER A 282 3.82 -15.13 13.10
N GLY A 283 2.66 -14.55 13.38
CA GLY A 283 2.11 -14.51 14.74
C GLY A 283 2.45 -13.26 15.55
N LEU A 284 3.28 -12.35 15.02
CA LEU A 284 3.61 -11.11 15.70
C LEU A 284 2.39 -10.18 15.70
N ARG A 285 1.94 -9.75 16.88
CA ARG A 285 0.80 -8.84 17.03
C ARG A 285 1.29 -7.44 17.32
N LEU A 286 0.74 -6.46 16.60
CA LEU A 286 0.96 -5.04 16.83
C LEU A 286 -0.34 -4.33 17.13
N GLU A 287 -0.32 -3.40 18.07
CA GLU A 287 -1.42 -2.46 18.23
C GLU A 287 -1.40 -1.39 17.14
N VAL A 288 -2.54 -0.72 16.94
CA VAL A 288 -2.65 0.41 15.99
C VAL A 288 -1.60 1.49 16.27
N SER A 289 -1.36 1.79 17.54
CA SER A 289 -0.38 2.77 18.00
C SER A 289 1.05 2.39 17.59
N ASP A 290 1.40 1.11 17.69
CA ASP A 290 2.70 0.59 17.30
C ASP A 290 2.90 0.58 15.79
N LEU A 291 1.85 0.23 15.03
CA LEU A 291 1.89 0.37 13.57
C LEU A 291 2.09 1.82 13.16
N ALA A 292 1.41 2.78 13.80
CA ALA A 292 1.58 4.21 13.51
C ALA A 292 3.03 4.67 13.74
N LYS A 293 3.68 4.22 14.83
CA LYS A 293 5.10 4.52 15.11
C LYS A 293 6.01 3.95 14.01
N LEU A 294 5.82 2.68 13.65
CA LEU A 294 6.60 2.03 12.59
C LEU A 294 6.43 2.71 11.23
N MET A 295 5.20 3.04 10.85
CA MET A 295 4.94 3.73 9.59
C MET A 295 5.60 5.12 9.56
N THR A 296 5.53 5.84 10.69
CA THR A 296 6.20 7.14 10.82
C THR A 296 7.72 7.00 10.68
N ALA A 297 8.32 5.99 11.30
CA ALA A 297 9.76 5.73 11.21
C ALA A 297 10.22 5.41 9.77
N VAL A 298 9.39 4.68 8.99
CA VAL A 298 9.70 4.35 7.59
C VAL A 298 9.57 5.57 6.66
N THR A 299 8.69 6.52 7.01
CA THR A 299 8.45 7.72 6.18
C THR A 299 9.17 8.98 6.66
N ALA A 300 9.82 8.93 7.83
CA ALA A 300 10.59 10.04 8.35
C ALA A 300 11.90 10.22 7.55
N PRO A 301 12.27 11.46 7.21
CA PRO A 301 13.53 11.76 6.53
C PRO A 301 14.76 11.46 7.40
#